data_AF-A0A2T0KGJ4-F1
#
_entry.id   AF-A0A2T0KGJ4-F1
#
_cell.length_a   1.000
_cell.length_b   1.000
_cell.length_c   1.000
_cell.angle_alpha   90.00
_cell.angle_beta   90.00
_cell.angle_gamma   90.00
#
_symmetry.space_group_name_H-M   'P 1'
#
loop_
_entity.id
_entity.type
_entity.pdbx_description
1 polymer ?
#
loop_
_entity_poly.entity_id
_entity_poly.type
_entity_poly.pdbx_seq_one_letter_code
_entity_poly.pdbx_strand_id
1 'polypeptide(L)'
;MALTVAALGASAGAWLGWRSPADLPADQQARALVAAAVADPSAEFVERFDAVFGYQYDGSPILGGDDYMPGFAVVTVNVGAGGFEALAGRARAGFERAGWSTGDSPYGDGGFVARRDGLYLTAYGAVACVPADVEACGSQLSGGTFGGLGIQFERDRPALAVPLSAAGWLAGLLAGWFVPARRGPLMWSGLVLAVPATLAVTATALVPENDPVWDGYMFLPFRPLALIGALLILAALVRGHGDAPAAGGSAGASRSPAQKPKFWV
;
A
#
# COMPACT_ATOMS: atom_id res chain seq x y z
N MET A 1 13.39 7.26 -15.60
CA MET A 1 13.27 5.83 -15.94
C MET A 1 13.84 4.96 -14.83
N ALA A 2 15.14 5.02 -14.52
CA ALA A 2 15.75 4.19 -13.47
C ALA A 2 14.99 4.22 -12.13
N LEU A 3 14.64 5.40 -11.61
CA LEU A 3 13.83 5.53 -10.39
C LEU A 3 12.42 4.94 -10.51
N THR A 4 11.76 5.09 -11.65
CA THR A 4 10.43 4.51 -11.90
C THR A 4 10.51 2.98 -11.90
N VAL A 5 11.53 2.40 -12.54
CA VAL A 5 11.75 0.94 -12.53
C VAL A 5 12.16 0.46 -11.14
N ALA A 6 12.94 1.24 -10.39
CA ALA A 6 13.26 0.97 -8.99
C ALA A 6 12.01 0.95 -8.11
N ALA A 7 11.12 1.93 -8.23
CA ALA A 7 9.86 1.97 -7.49
C ALA A 7 8.94 0.78 -7.84
N LEU A 8 8.83 0.40 -9.12
CA LEU A 8 8.09 -0.80 -9.53
C LEU A 8 8.72 -2.08 -8.95
N GLY A 9 10.05 -2.18 -8.97
CA GLY A 9 10.78 -3.28 -8.35
C GLY A 9 10.54 -3.36 -6.85
N ALA A 10 10.54 -2.22 -6.15
CA ALA A 10 10.23 -2.13 -4.72
C ALA A 10 8.81 -2.62 -4.43
N SER A 11 7.83 -2.16 -5.20
CA SER A 11 6.43 -2.61 -5.09
C SER A 11 6.30 -4.12 -5.31
N ALA A 12 6.99 -4.70 -6.30
CA ALA A 12 6.97 -6.14 -6.55
C ALA A 12 7.63 -6.93 -5.41
N GLY A 13 8.77 -6.44 -4.90
CA GLY A 13 9.47 -7.02 -3.76
C GLY A 13 8.62 -6.99 -2.49
N ALA A 14 8.00 -5.84 -2.20
CA ALA A 14 7.03 -5.70 -1.13
C ALA A 14 5.92 -6.74 -1.29
N TRP A 15 5.30 -6.82 -2.47
CA TRP A 15 4.15 -7.71 -2.71
C TRP A 15 4.51 -9.17 -2.46
N LEU A 16 5.72 -9.59 -2.81
CA LEU A 16 6.25 -10.92 -2.47
C LEU A 16 6.41 -11.08 -0.96
N GLY A 17 6.96 -10.09 -0.26
CA GLY A 17 7.10 -10.14 1.20
C GLY A 17 5.78 -10.22 1.96
N TRP A 18 4.72 -9.64 1.38
CA TRP A 18 3.37 -9.71 1.92
C TRP A 18 2.59 -10.99 1.56
N ARG A 19 3.22 -11.99 0.88
CA ARG A 19 2.58 -13.29 0.62
C ARG A 19 2.51 -14.21 1.84
N SER A 20 3.19 -13.89 2.92
CA SER A 20 3.23 -14.69 4.14
C SER A 20 3.00 -13.83 5.39
N PRO A 21 1.86 -13.14 5.49
CA PRO A 21 1.57 -12.37 6.69
C PRO A 21 1.11 -13.29 7.82
N ALA A 22 1.05 -12.77 9.05
CA ALA A 22 0.42 -13.47 10.15
C ALA A 22 -1.08 -13.69 9.88
N ASP A 23 -1.63 -14.77 10.43
CA ASP A 23 -3.07 -14.99 10.42
C ASP A 23 -3.76 -14.04 11.41
N LEU A 24 -4.88 -13.47 10.99
CA LEU A 24 -5.74 -12.73 11.92
C LEU A 24 -6.32 -13.71 12.94
N PRO A 25 -6.42 -13.32 14.23
CA PRO A 25 -7.04 -14.17 15.23
C PRO A 25 -8.48 -14.51 14.81
N ALA A 26 -8.89 -15.76 15.01
CA ALA A 26 -10.31 -16.14 14.85
C ALA A 26 -11.16 -15.37 15.87
N ASP A 27 -12.45 -15.20 15.60
CA ASP A 27 -13.33 -14.32 16.41
C ASP A 27 -13.34 -14.71 17.90
N GLN A 28 -13.38 -16.02 18.20
CA GLN A 28 -13.29 -16.53 19.57
C GLN A 28 -11.93 -16.20 20.22
N GLN A 29 -10.84 -16.26 19.45
CA GLN A 29 -9.51 -15.93 19.93
C GLN A 29 -9.36 -14.42 20.16
N ALA A 30 -9.86 -13.59 19.24
CA ALA A 30 -9.86 -12.13 19.38
C ALA A 30 -10.64 -11.70 20.64
N ARG A 31 -11.84 -12.26 20.84
CA ARG A 31 -12.63 -12.03 22.06
C ARG A 31 -11.89 -12.49 23.31
N ALA A 32 -11.25 -13.67 23.28
CA ALA A 32 -10.48 -14.16 24.42
C ALA A 32 -9.28 -13.27 24.77
N LEU A 33 -8.57 -12.75 23.76
CA LEU A 33 -7.47 -11.80 23.94
C LEU A 33 -7.95 -10.51 24.60
N VAL A 34 -9.06 -9.94 24.12
CA VAL A 34 -9.64 -8.71 24.68
C VAL A 34 -10.20 -8.95 26.08
N ALA A 35 -10.96 -10.03 26.30
CA ALA A 35 -11.52 -10.36 27.60
C ALA A 35 -10.42 -10.57 28.65
N ALA A 36 -9.29 -11.17 28.27
CA ALA A 36 -8.12 -11.31 29.16
C ALA A 36 -7.47 -9.96 29.49
N ALA A 37 -7.42 -9.02 28.55
CA ALA A 37 -6.82 -7.71 28.75
C ALA A 37 -7.71 -6.76 29.58
N VAL A 38 -9.01 -6.75 29.32
CA VAL A 38 -9.97 -5.79 29.89
C VAL A 38 -10.67 -6.33 31.15
N ALA A 39 -10.70 -7.66 31.33
CA ALA A 39 -11.46 -8.37 32.37
C ALA A 39 -12.98 -8.09 32.30
N ASP A 40 -13.52 -7.97 31.08
CA ASP A 40 -14.94 -7.69 30.82
C ASP A 40 -15.54 -8.78 29.91
N PRO A 41 -16.62 -9.47 30.33
CA PRO A 41 -17.28 -10.50 29.53
C PRO A 41 -18.16 -9.94 28.40
N SER A 42 -18.45 -8.63 28.37
CA SER A 42 -19.32 -7.98 27.38
C SER A 42 -18.62 -7.55 26.08
N ALA A 43 -17.47 -8.16 25.76
CA ALA A 43 -16.77 -7.92 24.51
C ALA A 43 -17.60 -8.44 23.33
N GLU A 44 -18.22 -7.54 22.57
CA GLU A 44 -18.99 -7.82 21.37
C GLU A 44 -18.07 -7.76 20.15
N PHE A 45 -18.17 -8.76 19.26
CA PHE A 45 -17.40 -8.78 18.01
C PHE A 45 -18.30 -8.25 16.91
N VAL A 46 -17.78 -7.34 16.12
CA VAL A 46 -18.62 -6.54 15.24
C VAL A 46 -18.22 -6.69 13.80
N GLU A 47 -16.92 -6.83 13.51
CA GLU A 47 -16.47 -6.75 12.14
C GLU A 47 -15.20 -7.57 11.87
N ARG A 48 -15.20 -8.24 10.72
CA ARG A 48 -14.07 -8.98 10.20
C ARG A 48 -13.90 -8.68 8.71
N PHE A 49 -12.67 -8.38 8.32
CA PHE A 49 -12.27 -8.23 6.94
C PHE A 49 -11.01 -9.06 6.69
N ASP A 50 -11.14 -10.21 6.05
CA ASP A 50 -10.05 -11.19 5.94
C ASP A 50 -9.05 -10.92 4.79
N ALA A 51 -9.25 -9.86 4.00
CA ALA A 51 -8.37 -9.60 2.86
C ALA A 51 -6.93 -9.38 3.32
N VAL A 52 -5.97 -9.99 2.63
CA VAL A 52 -4.53 -9.71 2.84
C VAL A 52 -4.18 -8.34 2.26
N PHE A 53 -4.88 -7.97 1.18
CA PHE A 53 -4.80 -6.66 0.53
C PHE A 53 -6.22 -6.20 0.23
N GLY A 54 -6.68 -5.20 0.94
CA GLY A 54 -7.93 -4.53 0.65
C GLY A 54 -7.73 -3.03 0.61
N TYR A 55 -8.58 -2.39 -0.18
CA TYR A 55 -8.81 -0.96 -0.12
C TYR A 55 -10.29 -0.79 0.10
N GLN A 56 -10.67 -0.07 1.15
CA GLN A 56 -12.06 0.30 1.36
C GLN A 56 -12.27 1.62 0.61
N TYR A 57 -12.97 1.54 -0.52
CA TYR A 57 -13.25 2.72 -1.34
C TYR A 57 -14.57 3.34 -0.91
N ASP A 58 -14.52 4.55 -0.37
CA ASP A 58 -15.68 5.43 -0.37
C ASP A 58 -15.83 6.02 -1.79
N GLY A 59 -16.57 5.30 -2.64
CA GLY A 59 -16.92 5.73 -3.99
C GLY A 59 -16.10 5.09 -5.13
N SER A 60 -15.49 5.91 -5.99
CA SER A 60 -14.84 5.44 -7.23
C SER A 60 -13.45 4.84 -6.97
N PRO A 61 -13.08 3.69 -7.55
CA PRO A 61 -11.72 3.15 -7.41
C PRO A 61 -10.59 4.05 -7.94
N ILE A 62 -10.91 5.12 -8.69
CA ILE A 62 -9.92 6.07 -9.23
C ILE A 62 -9.88 7.36 -8.41
N LEU A 63 -11.00 7.77 -7.80
CA LEU A 63 -11.18 9.09 -7.17
C LEU A 63 -11.71 9.04 -5.73
N GLY A 64 -12.05 7.86 -5.22
CA GLY A 64 -12.53 7.60 -3.87
C GLY A 64 -11.41 7.13 -2.95
N GLY A 65 -11.74 6.98 -1.67
CA GLY A 65 -10.78 6.73 -0.57
C GLY A 65 -9.73 5.67 -0.88
N ASP A 66 -8.52 5.89 -0.38
CA ASP A 66 -7.33 5.11 -0.66
C ASP A 66 -6.75 4.43 0.58
N ASP A 67 -7.57 4.31 1.63
CA ASP A 67 -7.15 3.70 2.89
C ASP A 67 -6.86 2.21 2.66
N TYR A 68 -5.57 1.89 2.63
CA TYR A 68 -5.09 0.53 2.62
C TYR A 68 -5.52 -0.16 3.92
N MET A 69 -6.08 -1.36 3.80
CA MET A 69 -6.44 -2.18 4.94
C MET A 69 -5.79 -3.57 4.81
N PRO A 70 -4.90 -3.97 5.74
CA PRO A 70 -4.22 -5.29 5.74
C PRO A 70 -5.14 -6.45 6.21
N GLY A 71 -6.45 -6.24 6.16
CA GLY A 71 -7.46 -7.05 6.81
C GLY A 71 -7.45 -6.86 8.32
N PHE A 72 -8.62 -7.00 8.93
CA PHE A 72 -8.78 -6.73 10.34
C PHE A 72 -9.86 -7.56 11.02
N ALA A 73 -9.81 -7.59 12.34
CA ALA A 73 -10.84 -8.14 13.23
C ALA A 73 -11.07 -7.17 14.38
N VAL A 74 -12.30 -6.66 14.54
CA VAL A 74 -12.63 -5.64 15.55
C VAL A 74 -13.47 -6.26 16.65
N VAL A 75 -13.01 -6.07 17.89
CA VAL A 75 -13.76 -6.36 19.11
C VAL A 75 -14.09 -5.04 19.79
N THR A 76 -15.36 -4.82 20.10
CA THR A 76 -15.83 -3.62 20.77
C THR A 76 -16.22 -3.92 22.21
N VAL A 77 -15.77 -3.07 23.13
CA VAL A 77 -16.15 -3.13 24.54
C VAL A 77 -16.89 -1.84 24.90
N ASN A 78 -18.12 -1.95 25.39
CA ASN A 78 -18.90 -0.78 25.78
C ASN A 78 -18.26 -0.04 26.96
N VAL A 79 -18.25 1.29 26.89
CA VAL A 79 -17.68 2.14 27.95
C VAL A 79 -18.63 2.15 29.15
N GLY A 80 -18.13 1.69 30.29
CA GLY A 80 -18.83 1.76 31.57
C GLY A 80 -18.66 3.11 32.30
N ALA A 81 -19.12 3.18 33.55
CA ALA A 81 -19.12 4.40 34.37
C ALA A 81 -17.72 5.04 34.60
N GLY A 82 -16.64 4.28 34.41
CA GLY A 82 -15.27 4.79 34.51
C GLY A 82 -14.82 5.65 33.32
N GLY A 83 -15.60 5.69 32.24
CA GLY A 83 -15.24 6.43 31.03
C GLY A 83 -14.22 5.73 30.14
N PHE A 84 -14.05 6.27 28.94
CA PHE A 84 -13.21 5.72 27.88
C PHE A 84 -11.73 5.61 28.30
N GLU A 85 -11.14 6.70 28.80
CA GLU A 85 -9.72 6.75 29.20
C GLU A 85 -9.36 5.68 30.23
N ALA A 86 -10.23 5.47 31.22
CA ALA A 86 -10.01 4.44 32.22
C ALA A 86 -10.08 3.02 31.62
N LEU A 87 -10.98 2.80 30.67
CA LEU A 87 -11.11 1.53 29.95
C LEU A 87 -9.89 1.28 29.06
N ALA A 88 -9.49 2.26 28.25
CA ALA A 88 -8.32 2.20 27.38
C ALA A 88 -7.03 1.97 28.18
N GLY A 89 -6.84 2.68 29.30
CA GLY A 89 -5.69 2.49 30.18
C GLY A 89 -5.62 1.09 30.81
N ARG A 90 -6.76 0.52 31.23
CA ARG A 90 -6.83 -0.86 31.72
C ARG A 90 -6.52 -1.87 30.61
N ALA A 91 -7.10 -1.68 29.43
CA ALA A 91 -6.86 -2.53 28.27
C ALA A 91 -5.38 -2.54 27.90
N ARG A 92 -4.74 -1.36 27.81
CA ARG A 92 -3.31 -1.21 27.54
C ARG A 92 -2.45 -1.99 28.55
N ALA A 93 -2.67 -1.77 29.85
CA ALA A 93 -1.95 -2.49 30.90
C ALA A 93 -2.22 -4.01 30.88
N GLY A 94 -3.41 -4.42 30.44
CA GLY A 94 -3.75 -5.83 30.18
C GLY A 94 -2.90 -6.43 29.07
N PHE A 95 -2.83 -5.76 27.92
CA PHE A 95 -2.02 -6.19 26.79
C PHE A 95 -0.51 -6.20 27.11
N GLU A 96 0.00 -5.20 27.83
CA GLU A 96 1.40 -5.19 28.30
C GLU A 96 1.72 -6.39 29.18
N ARG A 97 0.85 -6.70 30.16
CA ARG A 97 1.01 -7.90 31.00
C ARG A 97 0.93 -9.20 30.21
N ALA A 98 0.17 -9.21 29.11
CA ALA A 98 0.15 -10.32 28.18
C ALA A 98 1.39 -10.39 27.27
N GLY A 99 2.33 -9.44 27.35
CA GLY A 99 3.57 -9.42 26.59
C GLY A 99 3.49 -8.68 25.25
N TRP A 100 2.48 -7.83 25.06
CA TRP A 100 2.41 -6.95 23.89
C TRP A 100 3.24 -5.69 24.12
N SER A 101 3.92 -5.22 23.07
CA SER A 101 4.60 -3.92 23.08
C SER A 101 3.60 -2.82 22.77
N THR A 102 3.27 -1.96 23.73
CA THR A 102 2.30 -0.88 23.52
C THR A 102 2.94 0.48 23.28
N GLY A 103 2.20 1.36 22.62
CA GLY A 103 2.55 2.77 22.40
C GLY A 103 1.29 3.63 22.36
N ASP A 104 1.48 4.95 22.28
CA ASP A 104 0.35 5.87 22.18
C ASP A 104 -0.28 5.81 20.77
N SER A 105 -1.59 6.00 20.70
CA SER A 105 -2.30 6.12 19.42
C SER A 105 -1.78 7.35 18.66
N PRO A 106 -1.46 7.24 17.35
CA PRO A 106 -1.05 8.38 16.55
C PRO A 106 -2.20 9.38 16.31
N TYR A 107 -3.45 9.00 16.61
CA TYR A 107 -4.65 9.80 16.35
C TYR A 107 -5.02 10.75 17.49
N GLY A 108 -4.33 10.68 18.63
CA GLY A 108 -4.54 11.59 19.76
C GLY A 108 -5.93 11.45 20.41
N ASP A 109 -6.56 10.29 20.30
CA ASP A 109 -7.93 10.00 20.73
C ASP A 109 -8.03 9.36 22.12
N GLY A 110 -6.92 9.33 22.88
CA GLY A 110 -6.82 8.60 24.15
C GLY A 110 -6.67 7.08 23.97
N GLY A 111 -6.62 6.62 22.72
CA GLY A 111 -6.37 5.23 22.35
C GLY A 111 -4.91 4.81 22.54
N PHE A 112 -4.62 3.58 22.14
CA PHE A 112 -3.25 3.03 22.14
C PHE A 112 -3.05 2.09 20.97
N VAL A 113 -1.78 1.82 20.67
CA VAL A 113 -1.39 0.79 19.70
C VAL A 113 -0.62 -0.30 20.40
N ALA A 114 -0.68 -1.54 19.90
CA ALA A 114 0.10 -2.65 20.42
C ALA A 114 0.63 -3.57 19.32
N ARG A 115 1.77 -4.24 19.55
CA ARG A 115 2.36 -5.22 18.62
C ARG A 115 2.76 -6.50 19.32
N ARG A 116 2.50 -7.64 18.67
CA ARG A 116 2.97 -8.96 19.08
C ARG A 116 2.77 -9.99 17.97
N ASP A 117 3.73 -10.91 17.80
CA ASP A 117 3.60 -12.10 16.94
C ASP A 117 3.13 -11.80 15.50
N GLY A 118 3.57 -10.67 14.93
CA GLY A 118 3.19 -10.24 13.58
C GLY A 118 1.78 -9.65 13.49
N LEU A 119 1.15 -9.32 14.62
CA LEU A 119 -0.09 -8.57 14.72
C LEU A 119 0.17 -7.15 15.19
N TYR A 120 -0.58 -6.22 14.60
CA TYR A 120 -0.69 -4.84 15.02
C TYR A 120 -2.10 -4.63 15.57
N LEU A 121 -2.22 -3.88 16.65
CA LEU A 121 -3.48 -3.61 17.33
C LEU A 121 -3.63 -2.11 17.43
N THR A 122 -4.81 -1.61 17.05
CA THR A 122 -5.21 -0.22 17.28
C THR A 122 -6.45 -0.21 18.17
N ALA A 123 -6.35 0.48 19.30
CA ALA A 123 -7.47 0.71 20.19
C ALA A 123 -7.93 2.17 20.04
N TYR A 124 -9.21 2.38 19.71
CA TYR A 124 -9.76 3.69 19.37
C TYR A 124 -11.16 3.89 19.96
N GLY A 125 -11.60 5.15 20.02
CA GLY A 125 -12.96 5.52 20.40
C GLY A 125 -14.01 5.04 19.40
N ALA A 126 -14.97 4.24 19.85
CA ALA A 126 -15.97 3.63 18.99
C ALA A 126 -17.42 3.95 19.42
N VAL A 127 -18.37 3.74 18.50
CA VAL A 127 -19.80 3.69 18.82
C VAL A 127 -20.11 2.50 19.72
N ALA A 128 -20.93 2.71 20.74
CA ALA A 128 -21.38 1.65 21.63
C ALA A 128 -22.22 0.61 20.88
N CYS A 129 -22.07 -0.65 21.27
CA CYS A 129 -22.90 -1.72 20.77
C CYS A 129 -24.18 -1.80 21.60
N VAL A 130 -25.29 -1.40 20.96
CA VAL A 130 -26.64 -1.47 21.54
C VAL A 130 -27.57 -2.17 20.56
N PRO A 131 -28.56 -2.96 21.03
CA PRO A 131 -29.46 -3.72 20.15
C PRO A 131 -30.22 -2.87 19.11
N ALA A 132 -30.38 -1.57 19.36
CA ALA A 132 -31.09 -0.66 18.48
C ALA A 132 -30.22 -0.14 17.30
N ASP A 133 -28.91 -0.30 17.36
CA ASP A 133 -27.97 0.27 16.37
C ASP A 133 -26.75 -0.64 16.17
N VAL A 134 -27.02 -1.85 15.72
CA VAL A 134 -25.99 -2.88 15.48
C VAL A 134 -25.14 -2.53 14.25
N GLU A 135 -25.66 -1.75 13.31
CA GLU A 135 -24.95 -1.37 12.09
C GLU A 135 -23.82 -0.36 12.36
N ALA A 136 -24.01 0.56 13.31
CA ALA A 136 -22.99 1.54 13.68
C ALA A 136 -22.04 1.07 14.80
N CYS A 137 -22.40 0.02 15.54
CA CYS A 137 -21.59 -0.58 16.61
C CYS A 137 -20.13 -0.78 16.16
N GLY A 138 -19.16 -0.42 17.01
CA GLY A 138 -17.74 -0.59 16.71
C GLY A 138 -17.13 0.37 15.67
N SER A 139 -17.94 1.16 14.96
CA SER A 139 -17.43 2.17 14.02
C SER A 139 -16.59 3.22 14.76
N GLN A 140 -15.49 3.63 14.12
CA GLN A 140 -14.57 4.60 14.67
C GLN A 140 -15.21 6.00 14.72
N LEU A 141 -15.05 6.69 15.85
CA LEU A 141 -15.50 8.07 16.04
C LEU A 141 -14.32 9.03 16.07
N SER A 142 -14.36 10.06 15.23
CA SER A 142 -13.41 11.17 15.26
C SER A 142 -13.87 12.24 16.27
N GLY A 143 -13.68 11.96 17.57
CA GLY A 143 -13.96 12.88 18.67
C GLY A 143 -15.38 12.81 19.27
N GLY A 144 -15.56 13.47 20.42
CA GLY A 144 -16.79 13.42 21.21
C GLY A 144 -16.71 12.44 22.38
N THR A 145 -17.87 12.08 22.93
CA THR A 145 -17.97 11.03 23.96
C THR A 145 -18.04 9.66 23.30
N PHE A 146 -17.03 8.82 23.56
CA PHE A 146 -16.98 7.47 23.04
C PHE A 146 -17.89 6.53 23.85
N GLY A 147 -18.80 5.85 23.16
CA GLY A 147 -19.70 4.87 23.77
C GLY A 147 -19.07 3.47 23.91
N GLY A 148 -18.01 3.21 23.14
CA GLY A 148 -17.25 1.97 23.15
C GLY A 148 -15.75 2.20 22.96
N LEU A 149 -14.98 1.17 23.25
CA LEU A 149 -13.58 1.02 22.87
C LEU A 149 -13.52 -0.03 21.77
N GLY A 150 -13.19 0.37 20.55
CA GLY A 150 -12.87 -0.54 19.46
C GLY A 150 -11.44 -1.03 19.61
N ILE A 151 -11.23 -2.34 19.53
CA ILE A 151 -9.92 -2.99 19.53
C ILE A 151 -9.80 -3.75 18.22
N GLN A 152 -9.07 -3.16 17.28
CA GLN A 152 -8.85 -3.68 15.95
C GLN A 152 -7.52 -4.43 15.89
N PHE A 153 -7.59 -5.72 15.56
CA PHE A 153 -6.42 -6.54 15.24
C PHE A 153 -6.18 -6.50 13.74
N GLU A 154 -4.96 -6.19 13.35
CA GLU A 154 -4.48 -6.10 11.98
C GLU A 154 -3.23 -6.96 11.82
N ARG A 155 -2.92 -7.29 10.58
CA ARG A 155 -1.63 -7.92 10.27
C ARG A 155 -0.56 -6.84 10.35
N ASP A 156 0.48 -7.08 11.14
CA ASP A 156 1.66 -6.23 11.11
C ASP A 156 2.43 -6.49 9.81
N ARG A 157 3.26 -5.52 9.43
CA ARG A 157 4.09 -5.65 8.23
C ARG A 157 4.98 -6.90 8.35
N PRO A 158 4.95 -7.82 7.36
CA PRO A 158 5.78 -9.01 7.40
C PRO A 158 7.27 -8.69 7.41
N ALA A 159 8.06 -9.46 8.16
CA ALA A 159 9.51 -9.23 8.31
C ALA A 159 10.27 -9.21 6.97
N LEU A 160 9.77 -9.94 5.96
CA LEU A 160 10.36 -10.00 4.62
C LEU A 160 9.96 -8.84 3.71
N ALA A 161 8.92 -8.06 4.06
CA ALA A 161 8.44 -6.96 3.22
C ALA A 161 9.55 -5.92 2.97
N VAL A 162 10.24 -5.48 4.02
CA VAL A 162 11.32 -4.47 3.92
C VAL A 162 12.51 -4.97 3.10
N PRO A 163 13.17 -6.11 3.42
CA PRO A 163 14.34 -6.55 2.66
C PRO A 163 14.00 -6.90 1.21
N LEU A 164 12.83 -7.47 0.93
CA LEU A 164 12.42 -7.74 -0.46
C LEU A 164 12.09 -6.46 -1.22
N SER A 165 11.47 -5.46 -0.58
CA SER A 165 11.28 -4.13 -1.18
C SER A 165 12.61 -3.49 -1.54
N ALA A 166 13.58 -3.51 -0.62
CA ALA A 166 14.92 -2.95 -0.86
C ALA A 166 15.66 -3.69 -1.98
N ALA A 167 15.61 -5.02 -1.98
CA ALA A 167 16.21 -5.84 -3.03
C ALA A 167 15.56 -5.57 -4.40
N GLY A 168 14.23 -5.50 -4.43
CA GLY A 168 13.46 -5.15 -5.62
C GLY A 168 13.78 -3.73 -6.12
N TRP A 169 13.94 -2.77 -5.22
CA TRP A 169 14.33 -1.41 -5.55
C TRP A 169 15.71 -1.35 -6.21
N LEU A 170 16.71 -2.01 -5.61
CA LEU A 170 18.07 -2.07 -6.15
C LEU A 170 18.10 -2.77 -7.51
N ALA A 171 17.41 -3.90 -7.65
CA ALA A 171 17.31 -4.63 -8.92
C ALA A 171 16.62 -3.77 -10.00
N GLY A 172 15.55 -3.06 -9.65
CA GLY A 172 14.85 -2.16 -10.55
C GLY A 172 15.69 -0.95 -10.96
N LEU A 173 16.48 -0.39 -10.04
CA LEU A 173 17.42 0.70 -10.33
C LEU A 173 18.48 0.26 -11.34
N LEU A 174 19.09 -0.90 -11.11
CA LEU A 174 20.07 -1.50 -12.02
C LEU A 174 19.45 -1.77 -13.39
N ALA A 175 18.29 -2.44 -13.44
CA ALA A 175 17.60 -2.73 -14.69
C ALA A 175 17.26 -1.45 -15.46
N GLY A 176 16.69 -0.45 -14.78
CA GLY A 176 16.32 0.82 -15.38
C GLY A 176 17.50 1.69 -15.83
N TRP A 177 18.72 1.41 -15.36
CA TRP A 177 19.95 2.00 -15.89
C TRP A 177 20.32 1.45 -17.27
N PHE A 178 20.06 0.16 -17.51
CA PHE A 178 20.33 -0.50 -18.78
C PHE A 178 19.21 -0.35 -19.81
N VAL A 179 18.00 0.05 -19.40
CA VAL A 179 16.91 0.34 -20.34
C VAL A 179 17.26 1.62 -21.12
N PRO A 180 17.52 1.54 -22.44
CA PRO A 180 17.78 2.73 -23.24
C PRO A 180 16.52 3.59 -23.22
N ALA A 181 16.58 4.75 -22.56
CA ALA A 181 15.48 5.69 -22.55
C ALA A 181 15.32 6.26 -23.96
N ARG A 182 14.41 5.68 -24.75
CA ARG A 182 13.98 6.30 -26.00
C ARG A 182 13.37 7.66 -25.68
N ARG A 183 14.05 8.72 -26.12
CA ARG A 183 13.70 10.12 -25.82
C ARG A 183 12.55 10.60 -26.70
N GLY A 184 11.41 9.93 -26.62
CA GLY A 184 10.16 10.37 -27.26
C GLY A 184 9.34 11.26 -26.31
N PRO A 185 8.51 12.19 -26.84
CA PRO A 185 7.67 13.05 -26.01
C PRO A 185 6.70 12.25 -25.13
N LEU A 186 6.13 11.15 -25.66
CA LEU A 186 5.23 10.26 -24.90
C LEU A 186 5.92 9.63 -23.69
N MET A 187 7.16 9.17 -23.87
CA MET A 187 7.95 8.58 -22.79
C MET A 187 8.22 9.62 -21.69
N TRP A 188 8.61 10.84 -22.08
CA TRP A 188 8.86 11.92 -21.14
C TRP A 188 7.60 12.36 -20.40
N SER A 189 6.48 12.57 -21.10
CA SER A 189 5.20 12.91 -20.47
C SER A 189 4.76 11.82 -19.49
N GLY A 190 4.92 10.55 -19.87
CA GLY A 190 4.59 9.43 -18.99
C GLY A 190 5.44 9.39 -17.73
N LEU A 191 6.76 9.59 -17.87
CA LEU A 191 7.68 9.67 -16.74
C LEU A 191 7.35 10.84 -15.81
N VAL A 192 7.11 12.03 -16.35
CA VAL A 192 6.77 13.24 -15.57
C VAL A 192 5.50 13.02 -14.75
N LEU A 193 4.46 12.46 -15.36
CA LEU A 193 3.21 12.15 -14.64
C LEU A 193 3.40 11.08 -13.55
N ALA A 194 4.34 10.15 -13.73
CA ALA A 194 4.65 9.13 -12.74
C ALA A 194 5.60 9.60 -11.61
N VAL A 195 6.20 10.80 -11.70
CA VAL A 195 7.18 11.28 -10.71
C VAL A 195 6.61 11.32 -9.28
N PRO A 196 5.44 11.92 -8.99
CA PRO A 196 4.94 12.02 -7.63
C PRO A 196 4.80 10.66 -6.94
N ALA A 197 4.14 9.70 -7.61
CA ALA A 197 4.00 8.35 -7.09
C ALA A 197 5.34 7.62 -6.95
N THR A 198 6.25 7.79 -7.93
CA THR A 198 7.61 7.19 -7.87
C THR A 198 8.39 7.70 -6.65
N LEU A 199 8.28 9.00 -6.34
CA LEU A 199 8.92 9.60 -5.18
C LEU A 199 8.30 9.10 -3.88
N ALA A 200 6.97 9.02 -3.80
CA ALA A 200 6.27 8.48 -2.64
C ALA A 200 6.72 7.03 -2.35
N VAL A 201 6.66 6.15 -3.35
CA VAL A 201 7.09 4.75 -3.23
C VAL A 201 8.57 4.63 -2.87
N THR A 202 9.43 5.47 -3.45
CA THR A 202 10.86 5.46 -3.11
C THR A 202 11.09 5.92 -1.67
N ALA A 203 10.36 6.94 -1.21
CA ALA A 203 10.44 7.41 0.17
C ALA A 203 9.99 6.32 1.15
N THR A 204 8.85 5.67 0.92
CA THR A 204 8.35 4.56 1.74
C THR A 204 9.28 3.34 1.70
N ALA A 205 9.97 3.08 0.59
CA ALA A 205 10.98 2.03 0.53
C ALA A 205 12.20 2.30 1.43
N LEU A 206 12.55 3.59 1.62
CA LEU A 206 13.71 4.03 2.41
C LEU A 206 13.38 4.27 3.88
N VAL A 207 12.17 4.75 4.15
CA VAL A 207 11.61 4.99 5.49
C VAL A 207 10.36 4.13 5.61
N PRO A 208 10.52 2.84 5.93
CA PRO A 208 9.43 1.90 5.76
C PRO A 208 8.45 2.00 6.93
N GLU A 209 7.21 2.32 6.60
CA GLU A 209 6.06 2.39 7.51
C GLU A 209 5.34 1.03 7.58
N ASN A 210 4.24 0.94 8.34
CA ASN A 210 3.48 -0.31 8.42
C ASN A 210 2.74 -0.63 7.11
N ASP A 211 2.48 0.38 6.28
CA ASP A 211 1.83 0.24 4.99
C ASP A 211 2.76 -0.34 3.93
N PRO A 212 2.19 -1.03 2.92
CA PRO A 212 2.97 -1.56 1.84
C PRO A 212 3.57 -0.46 0.97
N VAL A 213 4.79 -0.69 0.49
CA VAL A 213 5.53 0.29 -0.32
C VAL A 213 4.78 0.71 -1.60
N TRP A 214 3.93 -0.15 -2.17
CA TRP A 214 3.12 0.20 -3.35
C TRP A 214 2.00 1.19 -3.06
N ASP A 215 1.71 1.48 -1.79
CA ASP A 215 0.62 2.37 -1.42
C ASP A 215 0.82 3.80 -1.93
N GLY A 216 2.08 4.23 -2.10
CA GLY A 216 2.39 5.50 -2.78
C GLY A 216 1.88 5.62 -4.22
N TYR A 217 1.62 4.50 -4.92
CA TYR A 217 0.92 4.50 -6.23
C TYR A 217 -0.60 4.55 -6.09
N MET A 218 -1.11 4.09 -4.96
CA MET A 218 -2.53 4.07 -4.65
C MET A 218 -2.97 5.40 -4.01
N PHE A 219 -2.04 6.24 -3.55
CA PHE A 219 -2.39 7.53 -2.98
C PHE A 219 -3.26 8.39 -3.91
N LEU A 220 -4.42 8.84 -3.43
CA LEU A 220 -5.51 9.46 -4.20
C LEU A 220 -5.06 10.59 -5.15
N PRO A 221 -4.24 11.57 -4.74
CA PRO A 221 -3.80 12.64 -5.65
C PRO A 221 -2.81 12.15 -6.72
N PHE A 222 -2.17 11.01 -6.53
CA PHE A 222 -1.14 10.48 -7.44
C PHE A 222 -1.67 9.38 -8.36
N ARG A 223 -2.65 8.61 -7.93
CA ARG A 223 -3.17 7.43 -8.64
C ARG A 223 -3.60 7.72 -10.09
N PRO A 224 -4.41 8.77 -10.41
CA PRO A 224 -4.76 9.07 -11.79
C PRO A 224 -3.55 9.44 -12.65
N LEU A 225 -2.62 10.21 -12.10
CA LEU A 225 -1.40 10.64 -12.79
C LEU A 225 -0.46 9.45 -13.06
N ALA A 226 -0.30 8.57 -12.08
CA ALA A 226 0.48 7.35 -12.21
C ALA A 226 -0.10 6.41 -13.28
N LEU A 227 -1.43 6.23 -13.30
CA LEU A 227 -2.12 5.41 -14.31
C LEU A 227 -1.92 5.97 -15.73
N ILE A 228 -2.19 7.27 -15.93
CA ILE A 228 -1.99 7.91 -17.24
C ILE A 228 -0.50 7.85 -17.62
N GLY A 229 0.39 8.10 -16.66
CA GLY A 229 1.83 8.04 -16.86
C GLY A 229 2.29 6.66 -17.33
N ALA A 230 1.82 5.60 -16.68
CA ALA A 230 2.08 4.21 -17.06
C ALA A 230 1.56 3.89 -18.47
N LEU A 231 0.33 4.31 -18.81
CA LEU A 231 -0.23 4.12 -20.15
C LEU A 231 0.60 4.81 -21.25
N LEU A 232 1.09 6.03 -21.00
CA LEU A 232 1.95 6.76 -21.94
C LEU A 232 3.32 6.09 -22.11
N ILE A 233 3.92 5.61 -21.02
CA ILE A 233 5.17 4.83 -21.06
C ILE A 233 4.98 3.56 -21.89
N LEU A 234 3.90 2.80 -21.64
CA LEU A 234 3.58 1.60 -22.40
C LEU A 234 3.35 1.90 -23.88
N ALA A 235 2.60 2.95 -24.21
CA ALA A 235 2.38 3.37 -25.59
C ALA A 235 3.68 3.76 -26.30
N ALA A 236 4.60 4.45 -25.61
CA ALA A 236 5.91 4.81 -26.14
C ALA A 236 6.79 3.56 -26.40
N LEU A 237 6.74 2.57 -25.51
CA LEU A 237 7.46 1.30 -25.67
C LEU A 237 6.94 0.51 -26.87
N VAL A 238 5.62 0.39 -27.03
CA VAL A 238 4.99 -0.32 -28.16
C VAL A 238 5.29 0.38 -29.49
N ARG A 239 5.13 1.71 -29.57
CA ARG A 239 5.40 2.46 -30.81
C ARG A 239 6.86 2.37 -31.25
N GLY A 240 7.80 2.45 -30.30
CA GLY A 240 9.21 2.38 -30.64
C GLY A 240 9.64 1.04 -31.25
N HIS A 241 8.88 -0.05 -31.06
CA HIS A 241 9.16 -1.32 -31.74
C HIS A 241 8.76 -1.33 -33.22
N GLY A 242 7.84 -0.44 -33.64
CA GLY A 242 7.39 -0.33 -35.04
C GLY A 242 8.35 0.45 -35.95
N ASP A 243 9.14 1.38 -35.39
CA ASP A 243 10.04 2.26 -36.17
C ASP A 243 11.45 1.68 -36.38
N ALA A 244 11.68 0.40 -36.07
CA ALA A 244 12.92 -0.24 -36.47
C ALA A 244 12.96 -0.24 -38.01
N PRO A 245 13.87 0.52 -38.66
CA PRO A 245 13.90 0.60 -40.12
C PRO A 245 14.00 -0.82 -40.64
N ALA A 246 13.02 -1.22 -41.47
CA ALA A 246 12.99 -2.53 -42.08
C ALA A 246 14.37 -2.76 -42.71
N ALA A 247 15.15 -3.67 -42.14
CA ALA A 247 16.52 -3.95 -42.57
C ALA A 247 16.60 -4.59 -43.98
N GLY A 248 15.53 -4.52 -44.76
CA GLY A 248 15.43 -5.03 -46.13
C GLY A 248 15.25 -3.88 -47.11
N GLY A 249 16.36 -3.35 -47.63
CA GLY A 249 16.31 -2.32 -48.67
C GLY A 249 17.65 -1.94 -49.31
N SER A 250 18.74 -2.69 -49.11
CA SER A 250 20.00 -2.51 -49.83
C SER A 250 20.25 -3.66 -50.82
N ALA A 251 19.35 -3.82 -51.78
CA ALA A 251 19.63 -4.64 -52.96
C ALA A 251 19.18 -3.88 -54.22
N GLY A 252 19.95 -2.87 -54.61
CA GLY A 252 19.60 -2.06 -55.76
C GLY A 252 20.63 -0.99 -56.14
N ALA A 253 21.93 -1.24 -55.95
CA ALA A 253 22.97 -0.46 -56.59
C ALA A 253 22.92 -0.71 -58.11
N SER A 254 22.05 0.05 -58.79
CA SER A 254 22.04 0.22 -60.23
C SER A 254 23.42 0.74 -60.64
N ARG A 255 24.19 -0.11 -61.34
CA ARG A 255 25.45 0.25 -61.99
C ARG A 255 25.17 1.34 -63.01
N SER A 256 25.72 2.54 -62.82
CA SER A 256 25.79 3.55 -63.88
C SER A 256 26.58 3.01 -65.08
N PRO A 257 26.06 3.06 -66.31
CA PRO A 257 26.82 2.69 -67.49
C PRO A 257 27.87 3.78 -67.80
N ALA A 258 29.05 3.32 -68.18
CA ALA A 258 30.23 4.11 -68.47
C ALA A 258 29.99 5.25 -69.49
N GLN A 259 30.41 6.46 -69.13
CA GLN A 259 30.61 7.57 -70.06
C GLN A 259 31.70 7.19 -71.08
N LYS A 260 31.37 7.24 -72.37
CA LYS A 260 32.35 7.19 -73.47
C LYS A 260 33.05 8.55 -73.61
N PRO A 261 34.39 8.61 -73.77
CA PRO A 261 35.08 9.84 -74.12
C PRO A 261 34.84 10.20 -75.59
N LYS A 262 34.44 11.46 -75.85
CA LYS A 262 34.43 12.06 -77.19
C LYS A 262 35.84 12.60 -77.49
N PHE A 263 36.53 12.00 -78.45
CA PHE A 263 37.64 12.63 -79.17
C PHE A 263 37.07 13.55 -80.26
N TRP A 264 37.63 14.75 -80.39
CA TRP A 264 37.51 15.60 -81.58
C TRP A 264 38.92 15.87 -82.12
N VAL A 265 39.02 15.77 -83.45
CA VAL A 265 40.15 16.09 -84.32
C VAL A 265 40.15 17.59 -84.61
#